data_AF-A0A2V8JUN4-F1
#
_entry.id   AF-A0A2V8JUN4-F1
#
_cell.length_a   1.000
_cell.length_b   1.000
_cell.length_c   1.000
_cell.angle_alpha   90.00
_cell.angle_beta   90.00
_cell.angle_gamma   90.00
#
_symmetry.space_group_name_H-M   'P 1'
#
loop_
_entity.id
_entity.type
_entity.pdbx_description
1 polymer ?
#
loop_
_entity_poly.entity_id
_entity_poly.type
_entity_poly.pdbx_seq_one_letter_code
_entity_poly.pdbx_strand_id
1 'polypeptide(L)'
;MRETETIPEYILNKTGPLTPEEMKKMRLHPRLGAEIISNIKFPYPVADSIMAHHERFDGSGYPNGLAGKGIPLGARVLAVADVFDTCTSDRVGSEEAIDRAIEILKHGAGTLFDPDIVSVWESIHRDVVSWNPATTRAYTHIQRATSEIKILESLADSIAGVTDVKEIIAGVGTLLKSSFPGCKAAVHVGEHDEGIPVIFSGSVVATISVYRPDEPLTEDETRLLTVIAEKISGTLNNAIALEAAKRQATVDQLTGLANRHAFERISKSLAGQHCSIVLVDVNAFKGVNDNFGHQAGDATLARIGAHLRAAFDHARLLCRLGGDEFLVVSMADTRTLRMQIRNFRKMIIWDPAHEPYKKLLFGVSCGLANIPADGKTIEQAMQRADERMYAVKTRFKQWASRVTAA
;
A
#
# COMPACT_ATOMS: atom_id res chain seq x y z
N MET A 1 13.66 30.08 10.62
CA MET A 1 13.83 29.13 9.51
C MET A 1 15.18 29.43 8.87
N ARG A 2 16.19 28.59 9.10
CA ARG A 2 17.35 28.57 8.20
C ARG A 2 16.87 27.81 6.97
N GLU A 3 16.90 28.42 5.79
CA GLU A 3 16.79 27.66 4.55
C GLU A 3 17.86 26.57 4.62
N THR A 4 17.46 25.32 4.44
CA THR A 4 18.38 24.19 4.39
C THR A 4 19.32 24.43 3.21
N GLU A 5 20.56 24.82 3.50
CA GLU A 5 21.67 24.86 2.54
C GLU A 5 22.01 23.41 2.15
N THR A 6 21.12 22.74 1.42
CA THR A 6 21.34 21.41 0.88
C THR A 6 21.71 21.53 -0.59
N ILE A 7 22.67 20.72 -1.04
CA ILE A 7 23.01 20.68 -2.45
C ILE A 7 21.97 19.83 -3.16
N PRO A 8 21.27 20.37 -4.18
CA PRO A 8 20.28 19.62 -4.91
C PRO A 8 20.86 18.32 -5.49
N GLU A 9 20.10 17.23 -5.36
CA GLU A 9 20.50 15.89 -5.81
C GLU A 9 20.83 15.84 -7.31
N TYR A 10 20.14 16.63 -8.14
CA TYR A 10 20.44 16.72 -9.58
C TYR A 10 21.84 17.32 -9.86
N ILE A 11 22.42 18.10 -8.95
CA ILE A 11 23.79 18.63 -9.06
C ILE A 11 24.80 17.55 -8.64
N LEU A 12 24.47 16.74 -7.62
CA LEU A 12 25.31 15.63 -7.16
C LEU A 12 25.41 14.50 -8.20
N ASN A 13 24.31 14.22 -8.90
CA ASN A 13 24.21 13.09 -9.84
C ASN A 13 24.44 13.49 -11.32
N LYS A 14 24.96 14.69 -11.59
CA LYS A 14 25.11 15.19 -12.97
C LYS A 14 26.32 14.55 -13.65
N THR A 15 26.11 13.89 -14.79
CA THR A 15 27.14 13.22 -15.60
C THR A 15 27.88 14.14 -16.58
N GLY A 16 27.50 15.42 -16.64
CA GLY A 16 28.12 16.44 -17.49
C GLY A 16 28.70 17.61 -16.68
N PRO A 17 29.37 18.58 -17.34
CA PRO A 17 29.99 19.70 -16.64
C PRO A 17 28.96 20.53 -15.86
N LEU A 18 29.34 20.93 -14.65
CA LEU A 18 28.55 21.84 -13.81
C LEU A 18 28.62 23.27 -14.38
N THR A 19 27.49 23.98 -14.36
CA THR A 19 27.49 25.43 -14.64
C THR A 19 28.23 26.19 -13.53
N PRO A 20 28.65 27.45 -13.75
CA PRO A 20 29.29 28.26 -12.72
C PRO A 20 28.44 28.39 -11.43
N GLU A 21 27.12 28.45 -11.56
CA GLU A 21 26.18 28.51 -10.44
C GLU A 21 26.09 27.17 -9.70
N GLU A 22 26.02 26.05 -10.43
CA GLU A 22 26.02 24.70 -9.86
C GLU A 22 27.34 24.43 -9.13
N MET A 23 28.47 24.85 -9.70
CA MET A 23 29.80 24.72 -9.09
C MET A 23 29.91 25.51 -7.79
N LYS A 24 29.33 26.72 -7.72
CA LYS A 24 29.27 27.50 -6.46
C LYS A 24 28.54 26.75 -5.36
N LYS A 25 27.43 26.06 -5.69
CA LYS A 25 26.69 25.23 -4.74
C LYS A 25 27.46 23.96 -4.38
N MET A 26 28.08 23.30 -5.36
CA MET A 26 28.89 22.10 -5.14
C MET A 26 30.03 22.34 -4.14
N ARG A 27 30.68 23.51 -4.20
CA ARG A 27 31.77 23.89 -3.28
C ARG A 27 31.35 23.99 -1.80
N LEU A 28 30.06 23.92 -1.49
CA LEU A 28 29.56 23.91 -0.12
C LEU A 28 29.59 22.51 0.52
N HIS A 29 29.64 21.41 -0.26
CA HIS A 29 29.45 20.08 0.32
C HIS A 29 30.53 19.63 1.31
N PRO A 30 31.82 20.03 1.20
CA PRO A 30 32.80 19.63 2.22
C PRO A 30 32.42 20.17 3.59
N ARG A 31 31.87 21.40 3.63
CA ARG A 31 31.37 22.03 4.86
C ARG A 31 30.13 21.32 5.40
N LEU A 32 29.14 21.10 4.54
CA LEU A 32 27.89 20.44 4.92
C LEU A 32 28.14 18.99 5.40
N GLY A 33 28.98 18.25 4.68
CA GLY A 33 29.37 16.90 5.05
C GLY A 33 30.08 16.85 6.40
N ALA A 34 31.02 17.76 6.64
CA ALA A 34 31.69 17.89 7.93
C ALA A 34 30.72 18.27 9.07
N GLU A 35 29.75 19.15 8.80
CA GLU A 35 28.72 19.53 9.78
C GLU A 35 27.83 18.34 10.15
N ILE A 36 27.39 17.54 9.18
CA ILE A 36 26.57 16.34 9.41
C ILE A 36 27.26 15.38 10.38
N ILE A 37 28.56 15.13 10.17
CA ILE A 37 29.30 14.16 10.99
C ILE A 37 29.90 14.74 12.27
N SER A 38 29.87 16.06 12.45
CA SER A 38 30.48 16.75 13.60
C SER A 38 29.91 16.32 14.96
N ASN A 39 28.67 15.86 14.98
CA ASN A 39 27.99 15.39 16.19
C ASN A 39 28.34 13.94 16.57
N ILE A 40 29.10 13.23 15.73
CA ILE A 40 29.54 11.86 15.97
C ILE A 40 30.94 11.88 16.57
N LYS A 41 31.12 11.25 17.75
CA LYS A 41 32.42 11.16 18.42
C LYS A 41 33.28 10.06 17.79
N PHE A 42 34.11 10.43 16.82
CA PHE A 42 35.13 9.54 16.27
C PHE A 42 36.43 9.62 17.09
N PRO A 43 37.21 8.51 17.17
CA PRO A 43 38.54 8.52 17.77
C PRO A 43 39.59 9.29 16.94
N TYR A 44 39.25 9.71 15.72
CA TYR A 44 40.10 10.40 14.76
C TYR A 44 39.38 11.65 14.19
N PRO A 45 40.11 12.64 13.65
CA PRO A 45 39.53 13.88 13.11
C PRO A 45 38.87 13.68 11.73
N VAL A 46 37.76 12.93 11.70
CA VAL A 46 37.03 12.60 10.46
C VAL A 46 36.38 13.85 9.87
N ALA A 47 35.79 14.73 10.69
CA ALA A 47 35.18 15.98 10.24
C ALA A 47 36.17 16.89 9.49
N ASP A 48 37.40 17.02 9.99
CA ASP A 48 38.45 17.79 9.32
C ASP A 48 38.87 17.15 7.99
N SER A 49 38.87 15.82 7.93
CA SER A 49 39.17 15.08 6.71
C SER A 49 38.11 15.29 5.63
N ILE A 50 36.82 15.24 6.01
CA ILE A 50 35.70 15.55 5.10
C ILE A 50 35.69 17.03 4.72
N MET A 51 36.04 17.94 5.63
CA MET A 51 36.09 19.37 5.31
C MET A 51 37.13 19.68 4.23
N ALA A 52 38.27 19.00 4.25
CA ALA A 52 39.44 19.33 3.43
C ALA A 52 39.69 18.39 2.24
N HIS A 53 38.79 17.44 1.94
CA HIS A 53 39.05 16.42 0.90
C HIS A 53 39.15 16.97 -0.53
N HIS A 54 38.69 18.20 -0.78
CA HIS A 54 38.85 18.91 -2.05
C HIS A 54 39.99 19.93 -2.07
N GLU A 55 40.80 19.97 -1.01
CA GLU A 55 42.07 20.67 -1.04
C GLU A 55 43.04 19.95 -1.98
N ARG A 56 43.88 20.72 -2.67
CA ARG A 56 44.89 20.20 -3.61
C ARG A 56 46.26 20.44 -3.05
N PHE A 57 47.19 19.53 -3.31
CA PHE A 57 48.52 19.58 -2.70
C PHE A 57 49.29 20.87 -3.01
N ASP A 58 49.04 21.51 -4.17
CA ASP A 58 49.60 22.80 -4.58
C ASP A 58 48.89 24.03 -3.98
N GLY A 59 47.81 23.85 -3.24
CA GLY A 59 47.00 24.93 -2.66
C GLY A 59 45.93 25.51 -3.59
N SER A 60 45.74 24.97 -4.79
CA SER A 60 44.68 25.42 -5.73
C SER A 60 43.28 24.92 -5.39
N GLY A 61 43.16 24.15 -4.30
CA GLY A 61 41.92 23.53 -3.83
C GLY A 61 41.03 24.45 -2.99
N TYR A 62 40.03 23.86 -2.36
CA TYR A 62 39.02 24.53 -1.55
C TYR A 62 38.56 23.58 -0.41
N PRO A 63 37.90 24.05 0.65
CA PRO A 63 37.33 25.39 0.88
C PRO A 63 38.27 26.40 1.57
N ASN A 64 39.37 25.95 2.16
CA ASN A 64 40.26 26.76 3.01
C ASN A 64 41.58 27.13 2.32
N GLY A 65 41.90 26.51 1.17
CA GLY A 65 43.13 26.78 0.41
C GLY A 65 44.37 26.23 1.11
N LEU A 66 44.23 25.07 1.75
CA LEU A 66 45.34 24.38 2.41
C LEU A 66 46.27 23.77 1.36
N ALA A 67 47.56 23.71 1.66
CA ALA A 67 48.57 23.18 0.75
C ALA A 67 49.50 22.19 1.44
N GLY A 68 50.06 21.27 0.66
CA GLY A 68 51.06 20.31 1.07
C GLY A 68 50.65 19.49 2.31
N LYS A 69 51.55 19.44 3.30
CA LYS A 69 51.34 18.72 4.57
C LYS A 69 50.42 19.47 5.54
N GLY A 70 49.97 20.69 5.20
CA GLY A 70 48.96 21.43 5.95
C GLY A 70 47.53 20.90 5.75
N ILE A 71 47.31 20.10 4.70
CA ILE A 71 46.05 19.38 4.50
C ILE A 71 46.01 18.16 5.44
N PRO A 72 44.92 17.92 6.20
CA PRO A 72 44.79 16.77 7.07
C PRO A 72 45.12 15.46 6.35
N LEU A 73 45.83 14.54 7.02
CA LEU A 73 46.26 13.27 6.42
C LEU A 73 45.07 12.50 5.83
N GLY A 74 43.95 12.39 6.57
CA GLY A 74 42.76 11.70 6.09
C GLY A 74 42.18 12.32 4.81
N ALA A 75 42.21 13.65 4.68
CA ALA A 75 41.74 14.35 3.49
C ALA A 75 42.63 14.07 2.26
N ARG A 76 43.95 14.00 2.47
CA ARG A 76 44.90 13.66 1.41
C ARG A 76 44.77 12.21 0.95
N VAL A 77 44.43 11.30 1.88
CA VAL A 77 44.08 9.90 1.54
C VAL A 77 42.77 9.85 0.77
N LEU A 78 41.73 10.57 1.21
CA LEU A 78 40.43 10.63 0.54
C LEU A 78 40.55 11.14 -0.90
N ALA A 79 41.34 12.19 -1.14
CA ALA A 79 41.54 12.73 -2.49
C ALA A 79 42.10 11.70 -3.48
N VAL A 80 43.00 10.81 -3.03
CA VAL A 80 43.52 9.70 -3.84
C VAL A 80 42.45 8.63 -4.04
N ALA A 81 41.72 8.28 -2.97
CA ALA A 81 40.66 7.27 -3.01
C ALA A 81 39.51 7.68 -3.94
N ASP A 82 39.03 8.93 -3.88
CA ASP A 82 37.92 9.44 -4.69
C ASP A 82 38.24 9.36 -6.19
N VAL A 83 39.45 9.75 -6.58
CA VAL A 83 39.87 9.72 -7.99
C VAL A 83 40.04 8.28 -8.47
N PHE A 84 40.60 7.41 -7.62
CA PHE A 84 40.73 6.00 -7.95
C PHE A 84 39.36 5.33 -8.11
N ASP A 85 38.43 5.56 -7.19
CA ASP A 85 37.06 5.04 -7.22
C ASP A 85 36.31 5.54 -8.47
N THR A 86 36.35 6.85 -8.73
CA THR A 86 35.71 7.45 -9.92
C THR A 86 36.23 6.87 -11.24
N CYS A 87 37.53 6.56 -11.33
CA CYS A 87 38.11 5.98 -12.54
C CYS A 87 37.75 4.49 -12.73
N THR A 88 37.37 3.81 -11.64
CA THR A 88 37.17 2.36 -11.63
C THR A 88 35.70 1.94 -11.48
N SER A 89 34.82 2.86 -11.05
CA SER A 89 33.39 2.63 -10.77
C SER A 89 32.56 2.24 -11.99
N ASP A 90 32.83 2.81 -13.17
CA ASP A 90 32.06 2.55 -14.40
C ASP A 90 32.49 1.28 -15.15
N ARG A 91 33.65 0.71 -14.79
CA ARG A 91 34.23 -0.49 -15.42
C ARG A 91 34.81 -1.38 -14.34
N VAL A 92 33.93 -2.02 -13.58
CA VAL A 92 34.28 -2.89 -12.45
C VAL A 92 35.42 -3.84 -12.82
N GLY A 93 36.62 -3.55 -12.31
CA GLY A 93 37.75 -4.47 -12.29
C GLY A 93 38.49 -4.73 -13.62
N SER A 94 38.32 -3.93 -14.67
CA SER A 94 39.20 -4.08 -15.84
C SER A 94 40.61 -3.57 -15.51
N GLU A 95 41.66 -4.37 -15.74
CA GLU A 95 43.07 -3.96 -15.51
C GLU A 95 43.38 -2.59 -16.15
N GLU A 96 42.84 -2.34 -17.34
CA GLU A 96 42.98 -1.07 -18.05
C GLU A 96 42.44 0.15 -17.29
N ALA A 97 41.39 -0.01 -16.49
CA ALA A 97 40.82 1.09 -15.69
C ALA A 97 41.69 1.40 -14.47
N ILE A 98 42.23 0.35 -13.84
CA ILE A 98 43.15 0.48 -12.71
C ILE A 98 44.45 1.16 -13.17
N ASP A 99 45.03 0.70 -14.28
CA ASP A 99 46.27 1.27 -14.83
C ASP A 99 46.10 2.75 -15.18
N ARG A 100 44.98 3.12 -15.82
CA ARG A 100 44.66 4.54 -16.09
C ARG A 100 44.50 5.36 -14.80
N ALA A 101 43.85 4.82 -13.78
CA ALA A 101 43.68 5.51 -12.50
C ALA A 101 45.03 5.78 -11.83
N ILE A 102 45.93 4.79 -11.82
CA ILE A 102 47.30 4.93 -11.30
C ILE A 102 48.08 5.98 -12.12
N GLU A 103 47.95 5.97 -13.45
CA GLU A 103 48.60 6.97 -14.30
C GLU A 103 48.14 8.39 -13.98
N ILE A 104 46.83 8.62 -13.79
CA ILE A 104 46.27 9.92 -13.39
C ILE A 104 46.84 10.38 -12.03
N LEU A 105 46.88 9.48 -11.04
CA LEU A 105 47.40 9.78 -9.72
C LEU A 105 48.88 10.17 -9.76
N LYS A 106 49.68 9.46 -10.58
CA LYS A 106 51.12 9.75 -10.76
C LYS A 106 51.35 11.10 -11.43
N HIS A 107 50.59 11.43 -12.48
CA HIS A 107 50.69 12.73 -13.14
C HIS A 107 50.26 13.88 -12.22
N GLY A 108 49.30 13.65 -11.33
CA GLY A 108 48.86 14.63 -10.33
C GLY A 108 49.70 14.69 -9.05
N ALA A 109 50.73 13.85 -8.90
CA ALA A 109 51.54 13.82 -7.69
C ALA A 109 52.32 15.14 -7.49
N GLY A 110 52.29 15.69 -6.28
CA GLY A 110 52.93 16.96 -5.95
C GLY A 110 52.15 18.20 -6.37
N THR A 111 51.05 18.05 -7.12
CA THR A 111 50.15 19.16 -7.50
C THR A 111 48.74 18.93 -6.98
N LEU A 112 48.07 17.87 -7.44
CA LEU A 112 46.73 17.49 -7.00
C LEU A 112 46.81 16.63 -5.75
N PHE A 113 47.76 15.70 -5.69
CA PHE A 113 47.85 14.67 -4.65
C PHE A 113 49.17 14.74 -3.89
N ASP A 114 49.16 14.24 -2.66
CA ASP A 114 50.38 14.04 -1.88
C ASP A 114 51.26 12.94 -2.50
N PRO A 115 52.50 13.26 -2.93
CA PRO A 115 53.37 12.28 -3.59
C PRO A 115 53.67 11.07 -2.71
N ASP A 116 53.72 11.23 -1.38
CA ASP A 116 53.98 10.13 -0.47
C ASP A 116 52.81 9.13 -0.44
N ILE A 117 51.57 9.64 -0.49
CA ILE A 117 50.36 8.79 -0.48
C ILE A 117 50.21 8.09 -1.83
N VAL A 118 50.47 8.78 -2.94
CA VAL A 118 50.47 8.17 -4.27
C VAL A 118 51.49 7.03 -4.35
N SER A 119 52.69 7.24 -3.81
CA SER A 119 53.73 6.20 -3.76
C SER A 119 53.31 4.99 -2.91
N VAL A 120 52.72 5.23 -1.73
CA VAL A 120 52.18 4.14 -0.89
C VAL A 120 51.09 3.39 -1.63
N TRP A 121 50.12 4.08 -2.24
CA TRP A 121 49.03 3.45 -2.98
C TRP A 121 49.56 2.63 -4.17
N GLU A 122 50.51 3.16 -4.94
CA GLU A 122 51.15 2.43 -6.04
C GLU A 122 51.78 1.12 -5.55
N SER A 123 52.36 1.10 -4.35
CA SER A 123 52.97 -0.11 -3.79
C SER A 123 51.98 -1.17 -3.32
N ILE A 124 50.74 -0.80 -2.95
CA ILE A 124 49.77 -1.73 -2.34
C ILE A 124 48.52 -2.00 -3.18
N HIS A 125 48.23 -1.19 -4.20
CA HIS A 125 46.94 -1.25 -4.89
C HIS A 125 46.64 -2.62 -5.50
N ARG A 126 47.62 -3.36 -6.02
CA ARG A 126 47.39 -4.69 -6.59
C ARG A 126 46.92 -5.69 -5.54
N ASP A 127 47.54 -5.65 -4.36
CA ASP A 127 47.19 -6.53 -3.25
C ASP A 127 45.82 -6.15 -2.67
N VAL A 128 45.47 -4.86 -2.67
CA VAL A 128 44.19 -4.33 -2.18
C VAL A 128 43.05 -4.55 -3.18
N VAL A 129 43.31 -4.48 -4.49
CA VAL A 129 42.28 -4.65 -5.53
C VAL A 129 42.04 -6.13 -5.85
N SER A 130 43.06 -6.98 -5.72
CA SER A 130 42.90 -8.44 -5.73
C SER A 130 42.37 -8.99 -4.40
N TRP A 131 42.23 -8.14 -3.38
CA TRP A 131 41.71 -8.50 -2.07
C TRP A 131 40.23 -8.84 -2.15
N ASN A 132 39.86 -10.02 -1.66
CA ASN A 132 38.47 -10.42 -1.55
C ASN A 132 37.80 -9.71 -0.35
N PRO A 133 36.78 -8.86 -0.55
CA PRO A 133 36.11 -8.14 0.54
C PRO A 133 35.42 -9.06 1.56
N ALA A 134 35.21 -10.34 1.21
CA ALA A 134 34.56 -11.33 2.07
C ALA A 134 35.27 -11.57 3.41
N THR A 135 36.55 -11.21 3.55
CA THR A 135 37.35 -11.53 4.75
C THR A 135 37.43 -10.45 5.83
N THR A 136 36.85 -9.25 5.62
CA THR A 136 36.99 -8.14 6.58
C THR A 136 35.65 -7.67 7.15
N ARG A 137 35.44 -7.93 8.45
CA ARG A 137 34.22 -7.58 9.21
C ARG A 137 33.81 -6.10 9.07
N ALA A 138 34.74 -5.16 9.04
CA ALA A 138 34.40 -3.73 9.01
C ALA A 138 33.81 -3.26 7.66
N TYR A 139 34.34 -3.76 6.54
CA TYR A 139 33.87 -3.39 5.19
C TYR A 139 32.48 -3.99 4.88
N THR A 140 32.24 -5.21 5.37
CA THR A 140 30.95 -5.87 5.22
C THR A 140 29.83 -5.11 5.94
N HIS A 141 30.07 -4.52 7.12
CA HIS A 141 29.04 -3.75 7.82
C HIS A 141 28.61 -2.45 7.10
N ILE A 142 29.55 -1.71 6.50
CA ILE A 142 29.22 -0.46 5.78
C ILE A 142 28.45 -0.76 4.49
N GLN A 143 28.95 -1.69 3.66
CA GLN A 143 28.23 -2.10 2.44
C GLN A 143 26.85 -2.69 2.75
N ARG A 144 26.71 -3.43 3.86
CA ARG A 144 25.40 -3.95 4.31
C ARG A 144 24.45 -2.82 4.67
N ALA A 145 24.88 -1.87 5.48
CA ALA A 145 24.05 -0.73 5.87
C ALA A 145 23.59 0.08 4.63
N THR A 146 24.47 0.30 3.65
CA THR A 146 24.10 0.99 2.41
C THR A 146 23.10 0.19 1.58
N SER A 147 23.24 -1.13 1.50
CA SER A 147 22.29 -2.00 0.78
C SER A 147 20.92 -2.05 1.46
N GLU A 148 20.88 -2.13 2.79
CA GLU A 148 19.62 -2.09 3.56
C GLU A 148 18.87 -0.77 3.33
N ILE A 149 19.57 0.37 3.33
CA ILE A 149 18.97 1.69 3.06
C ILE A 149 18.32 1.71 1.67
N LYS A 150 19.02 1.24 0.63
CA LYS A 150 18.48 1.19 -0.74
C LYS A 150 17.23 0.31 -0.86
N ILE A 151 17.21 -0.83 -0.15
CA ILE A 151 16.03 -1.70 -0.10
C ILE A 151 14.85 -0.95 0.54
N LEU A 152 15.08 -0.25 1.65
CA LEU A 152 14.03 0.49 2.35
C LEU A 152 13.52 1.70 1.57
N GLU A 153 14.37 2.36 0.79
CA GLU A 153 13.98 3.44 -0.14
C GLU A 153 13.12 2.89 -1.27
N SER A 154 13.56 1.83 -1.94
CA SER A 154 12.77 1.17 -2.99
C SER A 154 11.41 0.66 -2.47
N LEU A 155 11.37 0.17 -1.23
CA LEU A 155 10.13 -0.21 -0.57
C LEU A 155 9.21 1.00 -0.37
N ALA A 156 9.74 2.10 0.15
CA ALA A 156 8.97 3.31 0.39
C ALA A 156 8.35 3.85 -0.90
N ASP A 157 9.13 3.88 -1.99
CA ASP A 157 8.66 4.32 -3.31
C ASP A 157 7.59 3.38 -3.88
N SER A 158 7.77 2.07 -3.76
CA SER A 158 6.83 1.08 -4.30
C SER A 158 5.47 1.10 -3.60
N ILE A 159 5.38 1.57 -2.36
CA ILE A 159 4.13 1.60 -1.59
C ILE A 159 3.60 3.02 -1.37
N ALA A 160 4.33 4.04 -1.81
CA ALA A 160 3.93 5.43 -1.67
C ALA A 160 2.60 5.70 -2.39
N GLY A 161 1.60 6.19 -1.66
CA GLY A 161 0.29 6.53 -2.20
C GLY A 161 -0.61 5.34 -2.55
N VAL A 162 -0.15 4.11 -2.36
CA VAL A 162 -0.95 2.91 -2.58
C VAL A 162 -1.96 2.75 -1.43
N THR A 163 -3.23 2.53 -1.78
CA THR A 163 -4.32 2.38 -0.80
C THR A 163 -5.03 1.05 -0.86
N ASP A 164 -4.67 0.20 -1.83
CA ASP A 164 -5.21 -1.16 -1.97
C ASP A 164 -4.26 -2.17 -1.32
N VAL A 165 -4.82 -3.05 -0.50
CA VAL A 165 -4.07 -4.07 0.25
C VAL A 165 -3.32 -5.02 -0.69
N LYS A 166 -3.91 -5.39 -1.83
CA LYS A 166 -3.28 -6.34 -2.76
C LYS A 166 -2.10 -5.72 -3.48
N GLU A 167 -2.19 -4.45 -3.84
CA GLU A 167 -1.10 -3.72 -4.48
C GLU A 167 0.09 -3.56 -3.52
N ILE A 168 -0.17 -3.23 -2.24
CA ILE A 168 0.88 -3.17 -1.21
C ILE A 168 1.56 -4.54 -1.06
N ILE A 169 0.78 -5.62 -0.91
CA ILE A 169 1.31 -6.98 -0.80
C ILE A 169 2.12 -7.38 -2.03
N ALA A 170 1.69 -7.00 -3.24
CA ALA A 170 2.41 -7.28 -4.47
C ALA A 170 3.74 -6.51 -4.56
N GLY A 171 3.75 -5.23 -4.16
CA GLY A 171 4.97 -4.41 -4.08
C GLY A 171 5.98 -5.01 -3.11
N VAL A 172 5.54 -5.31 -1.89
CA VAL A 172 6.37 -5.98 -0.87
C VAL A 172 6.86 -7.34 -1.36
N GLY A 173 5.99 -8.16 -1.94
CA GLY A 173 6.35 -9.48 -2.45
C GLY A 173 7.40 -9.43 -3.57
N THR A 174 7.35 -8.39 -4.42
CA THR A 174 8.36 -8.18 -5.47
C THR A 174 9.72 -7.84 -4.86
N LEU A 175 9.74 -6.95 -3.87
CA LEU A 175 10.94 -6.57 -3.14
C LEU A 175 11.54 -7.73 -2.33
N LEU A 176 10.71 -8.57 -1.71
CA LEU A 176 11.19 -9.76 -1.01
C LEU A 176 11.83 -10.75 -1.98
N LYS A 177 11.26 -10.95 -3.18
CA LYS A 177 11.86 -11.83 -4.20
C LYS A 177 13.20 -11.32 -4.71
N SER A 178 13.37 -10.01 -4.88
CA SER A 178 14.64 -9.43 -5.32
C SER A 178 15.69 -9.43 -4.20
N SER A 179 15.28 -9.20 -2.96
CA SER A 179 16.18 -9.11 -1.80
C SER A 179 16.60 -10.49 -1.27
N PHE A 180 15.77 -11.53 -1.45
CA PHE A 180 16.01 -12.89 -0.98
C PHE A 180 15.92 -13.91 -2.13
N PRO A 181 16.87 -13.90 -3.09
CA PRO A 181 16.87 -14.83 -4.22
C PRO A 181 16.90 -16.28 -3.75
N GLY A 182 16.14 -17.15 -4.41
CA GLY A 182 16.01 -18.57 -4.03
C GLY A 182 15.07 -18.86 -2.86
N CYS A 183 14.53 -17.83 -2.20
CA CYS A 183 13.54 -17.99 -1.13
C CYS A 183 12.11 -17.88 -1.68
N LYS A 184 11.18 -18.60 -1.05
CA LYS A 184 9.73 -18.35 -1.21
C LYS A 184 9.31 -17.29 -0.21
N ALA A 185 8.64 -16.25 -0.69
CA ALA A 185 8.18 -15.14 0.14
C ALA A 185 6.68 -14.88 -0.06
N ALA A 186 5.98 -14.60 1.04
CA ALA A 186 4.57 -14.24 1.05
C ALA A 186 4.27 -13.23 2.18
N VAL A 187 3.23 -12.44 1.98
CA VAL A 187 2.66 -11.56 3.01
C VAL A 187 1.21 -11.94 3.18
N HIS A 188 0.83 -12.31 4.40
CA HIS A 188 -0.52 -12.71 4.77
C HIS A 188 -1.13 -11.68 5.69
N VAL A 189 -2.37 -11.24 5.42
CA VAL A 189 -3.09 -10.32 6.32
C VAL A 189 -3.54 -11.08 7.56
N GLY A 190 -3.31 -10.50 8.73
CA GLY A 190 -3.57 -11.13 10.02
C GLY A 190 -2.40 -11.93 10.59
N GLU A 191 -2.70 -12.60 11.70
CA GLU A 191 -1.76 -13.41 12.46
C GLU A 191 -1.65 -14.82 11.84
N HIS A 192 -0.42 -15.29 11.67
CA HIS A 192 -0.10 -16.62 11.17
C HIS A 192 1.06 -17.20 11.99
N ASP A 193 1.07 -18.53 12.15
CA ASP A 193 2.01 -19.23 13.03
C ASP A 193 3.48 -19.16 12.57
N GLU A 194 3.72 -18.92 11.28
CA GLU A 194 5.06 -18.91 10.68
C GLU A 194 5.38 -17.58 9.98
N GLY A 195 6.36 -16.85 10.53
CA GLY A 195 6.93 -15.66 9.89
C GLY A 195 7.20 -14.51 10.86
N ILE A 196 7.54 -13.36 10.29
CA ILE A 196 7.77 -12.12 11.04
C ILE A 196 6.46 -11.34 11.11
N PRO A 197 5.98 -10.98 12.31
CA PRO A 197 4.75 -10.22 12.46
C PRO A 197 4.95 -8.77 12.04
N VAL A 198 3.99 -8.28 11.25
CA VAL A 198 3.81 -6.86 10.94
C VAL A 198 2.93 -6.28 12.03
N ILE A 199 3.50 -5.49 12.93
CA ILE A 199 2.81 -4.96 14.10
C ILE A 199 2.52 -3.48 13.91
N PHE A 200 1.27 -3.09 14.12
CA PHE A 200 0.87 -1.68 14.18
C PHE A 200 0.12 -1.43 15.49
N SER A 201 0.57 -0.45 16.27
CA SER A 201 -0.04 -0.09 17.57
C SER A 201 -0.24 -1.30 18.52
N GLY A 202 0.71 -2.25 18.52
CA GLY A 202 0.68 -3.43 19.38
C GLY A 202 -0.20 -4.59 18.90
N SER A 203 -0.85 -4.47 17.73
CA SER A 203 -1.63 -5.55 17.11
C SER A 203 -0.96 -6.06 15.84
N VAL A 204 -1.05 -7.37 15.59
CA VAL A 204 -0.56 -7.99 14.35
C VAL A 204 -1.54 -7.68 13.22
N VAL A 205 -1.09 -6.94 12.20
CA VAL A 205 -1.90 -6.60 11.02
C VAL A 205 -1.64 -7.55 9.84
N ALA A 206 -0.45 -8.14 9.79
CA ALA A 206 -0.03 -9.11 8.79
C ALA A 206 1.16 -9.93 9.29
N THR A 207 1.52 -10.96 8.54
CA THR A 207 2.69 -11.81 8.78
C THR A 207 3.48 -11.93 7.48
N ILE A 208 4.79 -11.68 7.53
CA ILE A 208 5.71 -11.87 6.40
C ILE A 208 6.39 -13.23 6.57
N SER A 209 6.18 -14.14 5.62
CA SER A 209 6.80 -15.47 5.64
C SER A 209 7.84 -15.52 4.53
N VAL A 210 9.10 -15.76 4.89
CA VAL A 210 10.19 -16.04 3.95
C VAL A 210 10.82 -17.37 4.33
N TYR A 211 10.89 -18.27 3.36
CA TYR A 211 11.35 -19.64 3.57
C TYR A 211 12.34 -20.07 2.49
N ARG A 212 13.42 -20.73 2.93
CA ARG A 212 14.40 -21.41 2.08
C ARG A 212 14.41 -22.89 2.44
N PRO A 213 14.32 -23.82 1.47
CA PRO A 213 14.18 -25.26 1.74
C PRO A 213 15.32 -25.90 2.53
N ASP A 214 16.55 -25.47 2.27
CA ASP A 214 17.75 -26.22 2.67
C ASP A 214 18.54 -25.54 3.79
N GLU A 215 18.20 -24.31 4.17
CA GLU A 215 18.98 -23.52 5.15
C GLU A 215 18.10 -22.48 5.84
N PRO A 216 18.24 -22.28 7.17
CA PRO A 216 17.53 -21.21 7.88
C PRO A 216 17.98 -19.82 7.43
N LEU A 217 17.11 -18.83 7.61
CA LEU A 217 17.49 -17.43 7.41
C LEU A 217 18.56 -17.04 8.44
N THR A 218 19.50 -16.23 7.99
CA THR A 218 20.52 -15.63 8.85
C THR A 218 19.90 -14.58 9.78
N GLU A 219 20.61 -14.23 10.86
CA GLU A 219 20.18 -13.14 11.76
C GLU A 219 20.03 -11.81 11.03
N ASP A 220 20.93 -11.54 10.06
CA ASP A 220 20.90 -10.32 9.24
C ASP A 220 19.63 -10.28 8.35
N GLU A 221 19.29 -11.39 7.70
CA GLU A 221 18.07 -11.51 6.90
C GLU A 221 16.81 -11.34 7.75
N THR A 222 16.81 -11.94 8.95
CA THR A 222 15.71 -11.82 9.91
C THR A 222 15.54 -10.38 10.40
N ARG A 223 16.66 -9.67 10.65
CA ARG A 223 16.66 -8.26 11.03
C ARG A 223 16.12 -7.39 9.90
N LEU A 224 16.55 -7.58 8.66
CA LEU A 224 16.04 -6.84 7.50
C LEU A 224 14.53 -7.04 7.33
N LEU A 225 14.04 -8.28 7.43
CA LEU A 225 12.61 -8.58 7.38
C LEU A 225 11.82 -7.89 8.50
N THR A 226 12.41 -7.76 9.69
CA THR A 226 11.81 -7.01 10.80
C THR A 226 11.69 -5.52 10.48
N VAL A 227 12.73 -4.91 9.90
CA VAL A 227 12.67 -3.49 9.50
C VAL A 227 11.67 -3.27 8.36
N ILE A 228 11.57 -4.22 7.40
CA ILE A 228 10.55 -4.20 6.36
C ILE A 228 9.15 -4.26 6.99
N ALA A 229 8.92 -5.17 7.93
CA ALA A 229 7.65 -5.31 8.64
C ALA A 229 7.26 -4.01 9.35
N GLU A 230 8.18 -3.39 10.09
CA GLU A 230 7.96 -2.10 10.74
C GLU A 230 7.60 -1.00 9.72
N LYS A 231 8.32 -0.93 8.60
CA LYS A 231 8.13 0.10 7.57
C LYS A 231 6.77 0.01 6.87
N ILE A 232 6.27 -1.20 6.62
CA ILE A 232 4.99 -1.38 5.92
C ILE A 232 3.77 -1.34 6.85
N SER A 233 3.99 -1.50 8.16
CA SER A 233 2.92 -1.63 9.16
C SER A 233 1.83 -0.55 9.05
N GLY A 234 2.22 0.72 9.01
CA GLY A 234 1.29 1.86 8.95
C GLY A 234 0.53 1.94 7.63
N THR A 235 1.24 1.80 6.51
CA THR A 235 0.63 1.82 5.17
C THR A 235 -0.38 0.68 5.00
N LEU A 236 0.01 -0.53 5.43
CA LEU A 236 -0.85 -1.71 5.34
C LEU A 236 -2.07 -1.58 6.27
N ASN A 237 -1.88 -1.15 7.51
CA ASN A 237 -2.99 -0.91 8.45
C ASN A 237 -3.98 0.13 7.90
N ASN A 238 -3.48 1.24 7.33
CA ASN A 238 -4.33 2.26 6.73
C ASN A 238 -5.15 1.73 5.55
N ALA A 239 -4.54 0.91 4.69
CA ALA A 239 -5.24 0.27 3.58
C ALA A 239 -6.33 -0.71 4.06
N ILE A 240 -6.01 -1.55 5.05
CA ILE A 240 -6.97 -2.48 5.67
C ILE A 240 -8.12 -1.71 6.32
N ALA A 241 -7.83 -0.67 7.10
CA ALA A 241 -8.82 0.16 7.76
C ALA A 241 -9.71 0.89 6.73
N LEU A 242 -9.12 1.41 5.65
CA LEU A 242 -9.85 2.04 4.56
C LEU A 242 -10.77 1.04 3.84
N GLU A 243 -10.30 -0.18 3.57
CA GLU A 243 -11.13 -1.22 2.96
C GLU A 243 -12.29 -1.62 3.88
N ALA A 244 -12.03 -1.79 5.18
CA ALA A 244 -13.05 -2.07 6.18
C ALA A 244 -14.08 -0.93 6.27
N ALA A 245 -13.62 0.33 6.30
CA ALA A 245 -14.49 1.50 6.30
C ALA A 245 -15.32 1.58 5.01
N LYS A 246 -14.74 1.30 3.84
CA LYS A 246 -15.47 1.24 2.57
C LYS A 246 -16.52 0.12 2.58
N ARG A 247 -16.20 -1.06 3.12
CA ARG A 247 -17.16 -2.17 3.26
C ARG A 247 -18.31 -1.79 4.20
N GLN A 248 -17.99 -1.25 5.37
CA GLN A 248 -19.00 -0.76 6.33
C GLN A 248 -19.86 0.36 5.75
N ALA A 249 -19.27 1.22 4.91
CA ALA A 249 -20.00 2.26 4.19
C ALA A 249 -20.91 1.72 3.08
N THR A 250 -20.76 0.47 2.63
CA THR A 250 -21.50 -0.09 1.47
C THR A 250 -22.32 -1.35 1.75
N VAL A 251 -22.20 -1.94 2.94
CA VAL A 251 -22.90 -3.16 3.34
C VAL A 251 -23.75 -2.88 4.59
N ASP A 252 -24.98 -3.39 4.59
CA ASP A 252 -25.86 -3.39 5.76
C ASP A 252 -25.44 -4.52 6.71
N GLN A 253 -25.02 -4.18 7.94
CA GLN A 253 -24.46 -5.16 8.88
C GLN A 253 -25.46 -6.23 9.33
N LEU A 254 -26.74 -5.90 9.40
CA LEU A 254 -27.78 -6.82 9.87
C LEU A 254 -28.06 -7.93 8.86
N THR A 255 -28.16 -7.58 7.57
CA THR A 255 -28.57 -8.52 6.52
C THR A 255 -27.40 -9.02 5.68
N GLY A 256 -26.25 -8.33 5.74
CA GLY A 256 -25.09 -8.52 4.88
C GLY A 256 -25.35 -8.15 3.41
N LEU A 257 -26.48 -7.53 3.09
CA LEU A 257 -26.79 -7.02 1.76
C LEU A 257 -26.08 -5.69 1.52
N ALA A 258 -26.10 -5.19 0.29
CA ALA A 258 -25.67 -3.83 0.03
C ALA A 258 -26.56 -2.83 0.80
N ASN A 259 -26.01 -1.67 1.20
CA ASN A 259 -26.79 -0.60 1.82
C ASN A 259 -27.18 0.49 0.79
N ARG A 260 -27.90 1.51 1.24
CA ARG A 260 -28.32 2.65 0.40
C ARG A 260 -27.17 3.32 -0.34
N HIS A 261 -26.02 3.53 0.29
CA HIS A 261 -24.86 4.16 -0.35
C HIS A 261 -24.28 3.31 -1.48
N ALA A 262 -24.26 1.98 -1.33
CA ALA A 262 -23.85 1.09 -2.41
C ALA A 262 -24.79 1.19 -3.62
N PHE A 263 -26.09 1.32 -3.39
CA PHE A 263 -27.08 1.57 -4.44
C PHE A 263 -26.85 2.93 -5.12
N GLU A 264 -26.65 4.02 -4.37
CA GLU A 264 -26.35 5.35 -4.92
C GLU A 264 -25.08 5.37 -5.79
N ARG A 265 -24.09 4.54 -5.46
CA ARG A 265 -22.86 4.41 -6.24
C ARG A 265 -23.11 3.69 -7.56
N ILE A 266 -23.85 2.58 -7.54
CA ILE A 266 -24.09 1.79 -8.76
C ILE A 266 -25.15 2.43 -9.67
N SER A 267 -26.09 3.21 -9.13
CA SER A 267 -27.15 3.86 -9.91
C SER A 267 -26.57 4.76 -11.00
N LYS A 268 -25.50 5.50 -10.69
CA LYS A 268 -24.76 6.30 -11.67
C LYS A 268 -24.23 5.48 -12.85
N SER A 269 -23.73 4.27 -12.59
CA SER A 269 -23.19 3.37 -13.62
C SER A 269 -24.28 2.69 -14.46
N LEU A 270 -25.51 2.61 -13.93
CA LEU A 270 -26.66 1.97 -14.57
C LEU A 270 -27.45 2.93 -15.46
N ALA A 271 -27.11 4.22 -15.47
CA ALA A 271 -27.75 5.20 -16.33
C ALA A 271 -27.67 4.79 -17.81
N GLY A 272 -28.82 4.77 -18.48
CA GLY A 272 -28.94 4.37 -19.89
C GLY A 272 -28.92 2.86 -20.15
N GLN A 273 -28.74 2.01 -19.14
CA GLN A 273 -28.80 0.55 -19.30
C GLN A 273 -30.23 0.02 -19.15
N HIS A 274 -30.55 -1.03 -19.91
CA HIS A 274 -31.78 -1.80 -19.70
C HIS A 274 -31.66 -2.63 -18.42
N CYS A 275 -32.44 -2.30 -17.40
CA CYS A 275 -32.46 -3.03 -16.14
C CYS A 275 -33.84 -2.94 -15.49
N SER A 276 -34.07 -3.77 -14.47
CA SER A 276 -35.31 -3.80 -13.72
C SER A 276 -35.05 -3.55 -12.24
N ILE A 277 -35.97 -2.82 -11.60
CA ILE A 277 -35.97 -2.53 -10.17
C ILE A 277 -37.14 -3.27 -9.53
N VAL A 278 -36.87 -4.00 -8.46
CA VAL A 278 -37.90 -4.53 -7.56
C VAL A 278 -37.75 -3.86 -6.21
N LEU A 279 -38.74 -3.06 -5.82
CA LEU A 279 -38.87 -2.57 -4.44
C LEU A 279 -39.66 -3.59 -3.62
N VAL A 280 -39.21 -3.79 -2.39
CA VAL A 280 -39.75 -4.77 -1.45
C VAL A 280 -39.91 -4.10 -0.09
N ASP A 281 -41.08 -4.27 0.51
CA ASP A 281 -41.42 -3.77 1.84
C ASP A 281 -41.99 -4.90 2.68
N VAL A 282 -41.55 -5.01 3.95
CA VAL A 282 -42.02 -6.05 4.87
C VAL A 282 -43.36 -5.66 5.49
N ASN A 283 -44.38 -6.47 5.23
CA ASN A 283 -45.70 -6.25 5.78
C ASN A 283 -45.73 -6.62 7.28
N ALA A 284 -46.40 -5.80 8.08
CA ALA A 284 -46.61 -6.02 9.52
C ALA A 284 -45.31 -6.11 10.35
N PHE A 285 -44.18 -5.56 9.86
CA PHE A 285 -42.90 -5.61 10.57
C PHE A 285 -42.94 -4.96 11.96
N LYS A 286 -43.63 -3.81 12.09
CA LYS A 286 -43.85 -3.19 13.40
C LYS A 286 -44.55 -4.13 14.39
N GLY A 287 -45.55 -4.89 13.94
CA GLY A 287 -46.23 -5.89 14.77
C GLY A 287 -45.31 -7.03 15.20
N VAL A 288 -44.33 -7.40 14.38
CA VAL A 288 -43.30 -8.37 14.78
C VAL A 288 -42.47 -7.81 15.94
N ASN A 289 -42.00 -6.57 15.82
CA ASN A 289 -41.23 -5.92 16.89
C ASN A 289 -42.03 -5.74 18.18
N ASP A 290 -43.26 -5.25 18.05
CA ASP A 290 -44.12 -4.93 19.20
C ASP A 290 -44.53 -6.22 19.95
N ASN A 291 -44.72 -7.34 19.25
CA ASN A 291 -45.21 -8.59 19.85
C ASN A 291 -44.10 -9.59 20.23
N PHE A 292 -42.95 -9.54 19.56
CA PHE A 292 -41.87 -10.54 19.72
C PHE A 292 -40.50 -9.92 20.02
N GLY A 293 -40.41 -8.60 20.11
CA GLY A 293 -39.21 -7.85 20.45
C GLY A 293 -38.31 -7.55 19.26
N HIS A 294 -37.41 -6.58 19.44
CA HIS A 294 -36.49 -6.11 18.39
C HIS A 294 -35.54 -7.20 17.89
N GLN A 295 -35.10 -8.12 18.76
CA GLN A 295 -34.25 -9.25 18.34
C GLN A 295 -34.96 -10.16 17.34
N ALA A 296 -36.27 -10.37 17.49
CA ALA A 296 -37.07 -11.13 16.53
C ALA A 296 -37.23 -10.37 15.20
N GLY A 297 -37.40 -9.05 15.25
CA GLY A 297 -37.37 -8.20 14.06
C GLY A 297 -36.04 -8.26 13.32
N ASP A 298 -34.92 -8.17 14.04
CA ASP A 298 -33.59 -8.24 13.47
C ASP A 298 -33.33 -9.60 12.80
N ALA A 299 -33.68 -10.69 13.48
CA ALA A 299 -33.61 -12.04 12.90
C ALA A 299 -34.49 -12.18 11.64
N THR A 300 -35.66 -11.54 11.64
CA THR A 300 -36.57 -11.52 10.49
C THR A 300 -35.96 -10.80 9.29
N LEU A 301 -35.35 -9.63 9.50
CA LEU A 301 -34.68 -8.87 8.44
C LEU A 301 -33.47 -9.64 7.88
N ALA A 302 -32.66 -10.25 8.75
CA ALA A 302 -31.52 -11.07 8.33
C ALA A 302 -31.98 -12.26 7.45
N ARG A 303 -33.09 -12.93 7.83
CA ARG A 303 -33.70 -14.01 7.05
C ARG A 303 -34.24 -13.53 5.71
N ILE A 304 -34.92 -12.40 5.66
CA ILE A 304 -35.38 -11.80 4.40
C ILE A 304 -34.19 -11.52 3.48
N GLY A 305 -33.09 -11.03 4.02
CA GLY A 305 -31.84 -10.86 3.28
C GLY A 305 -31.31 -12.17 2.67
N ALA A 306 -31.34 -13.26 3.45
CA ALA A 306 -30.96 -14.59 2.94
C ALA A 306 -31.91 -15.10 1.83
N HIS A 307 -33.22 -14.91 1.99
CA HIS A 307 -34.21 -15.29 0.97
C HIS A 307 -34.08 -14.45 -0.30
N LEU A 308 -33.72 -13.17 -0.20
CA LEU A 308 -33.42 -12.34 -1.36
C LEU A 308 -32.23 -12.91 -2.15
N ARG A 309 -31.14 -13.29 -1.47
CA ARG A 309 -29.98 -13.92 -2.13
C ARG A 309 -30.37 -15.22 -2.83
N ALA A 310 -31.18 -16.05 -2.20
CA ALA A 310 -31.60 -17.32 -2.77
C ALA A 310 -32.58 -17.17 -3.95
N ALA A 311 -33.48 -16.18 -3.92
CA ALA A 311 -34.48 -15.99 -4.98
C ALA A 311 -33.97 -15.19 -6.19
N PHE A 312 -32.93 -14.37 -5.99
CA PHE A 312 -32.38 -13.44 -6.98
C PHE A 312 -30.85 -13.60 -7.11
N ASP A 313 -30.39 -14.84 -7.26
CA ASP A 313 -28.99 -15.26 -7.37
C ASP A 313 -28.16 -14.52 -8.43
N HIS A 314 -28.80 -14.14 -9.54
CA HIS A 314 -28.16 -13.40 -10.64
C HIS A 314 -28.50 -11.91 -10.67
N ALA A 315 -29.05 -11.35 -9.58
CA ALA A 315 -29.28 -9.92 -9.50
C ALA A 315 -27.96 -9.13 -9.54
N ARG A 316 -28.00 -7.95 -10.18
CA ARG A 316 -26.88 -7.02 -10.22
C ARG A 316 -26.58 -6.41 -8.86
N LEU A 317 -27.62 -6.20 -8.05
CA LEU A 317 -27.55 -5.67 -6.68
C LEU A 317 -28.73 -6.18 -5.86
N LEU A 318 -28.44 -6.61 -4.62
CA LEU A 318 -29.43 -6.84 -3.56
C LEU A 318 -29.11 -5.88 -2.42
N CYS A 319 -30.07 -5.03 -2.07
CA CYS A 319 -29.85 -3.88 -1.20
C CYS A 319 -30.93 -3.78 -0.12
N ARG A 320 -30.55 -3.39 1.10
CA ARG A 320 -31.48 -2.88 2.12
C ARG A 320 -31.38 -1.35 2.12
N LEU A 321 -32.48 -0.68 1.81
CA LEU A 321 -32.53 0.79 1.74
C LEU A 321 -32.64 1.44 3.13
N GLY A 322 -33.17 0.70 4.10
CA GLY A 322 -33.34 1.12 5.49
C GLY A 322 -34.61 0.50 6.09
N GLY A 323 -34.71 0.42 7.42
CA GLY A 323 -35.89 -0.13 8.09
C GLY A 323 -36.27 -1.52 7.58
N ASP A 324 -37.46 -1.61 7.00
CA ASP A 324 -38.08 -2.79 6.38
C ASP A 324 -38.12 -2.75 4.84
N GLU A 325 -37.34 -1.86 4.21
CA GLU A 325 -37.31 -1.69 2.76
C GLU A 325 -36.06 -2.30 2.11
N PHE A 326 -36.29 -3.06 1.03
CA PHE A 326 -35.27 -3.71 0.23
C PHE A 326 -35.44 -3.38 -1.25
N LEU A 327 -34.34 -3.48 -2.00
CA LEU A 327 -34.26 -3.19 -3.41
C LEU A 327 -33.44 -4.25 -4.14
N VAL A 328 -33.96 -4.70 -5.27
CA VAL A 328 -33.27 -5.59 -6.21
C VAL A 328 -33.06 -4.83 -7.51
N VAL A 329 -31.82 -4.80 -8.01
CA VAL A 329 -31.51 -4.41 -9.39
C VAL A 329 -31.15 -5.67 -10.17
N SER A 330 -31.81 -5.92 -11.29
CA SER A 330 -31.55 -7.09 -12.12
C SER A 330 -31.58 -6.78 -13.61
N MET A 331 -30.81 -7.53 -14.38
CA MET A 331 -30.82 -7.49 -15.85
C MET A 331 -31.76 -8.56 -16.45
N ALA A 332 -32.43 -9.35 -15.61
CA ALA A 332 -33.37 -10.36 -16.06
C ALA A 332 -34.63 -9.74 -16.68
N ASP A 333 -35.28 -10.51 -17.55
CA ASP A 333 -36.54 -10.11 -18.17
C ASP A 333 -37.70 -10.09 -17.14
N THR A 334 -38.76 -9.35 -17.49
CA THR A 334 -39.92 -9.16 -16.62
C THR A 334 -40.63 -10.47 -16.23
N ARG A 335 -40.66 -11.49 -17.10
CA ARG A 335 -41.32 -12.76 -16.80
C ARG A 335 -40.51 -13.52 -15.75
N THR A 336 -39.20 -13.58 -15.90
CA THR A 336 -38.28 -14.18 -14.92
C THR A 336 -38.41 -13.51 -13.56
N LEU A 337 -38.38 -12.18 -13.53
CA LEU A 337 -38.51 -11.42 -12.27
C LEU A 337 -39.84 -11.64 -11.58
N ARG A 338 -40.96 -11.73 -12.32
CA ARG A 338 -42.26 -12.08 -11.72
C ARG A 338 -42.25 -13.47 -11.09
N MET A 339 -41.57 -14.44 -11.69
CA MET A 339 -41.43 -15.78 -11.12
C MET A 339 -40.57 -15.75 -9.85
N GLN A 340 -39.45 -15.04 -9.88
CA GLN A 340 -38.55 -14.85 -8.72
C GLN A 340 -39.26 -14.15 -7.56
N ILE A 341 -40.01 -13.07 -7.82
CA ILE A 341 -40.85 -12.39 -6.82
C ILE A 341 -41.87 -13.35 -6.21
N ARG A 342 -42.53 -14.17 -7.04
CA ARG A 342 -43.50 -15.16 -6.55
C ARG A 342 -42.83 -16.22 -5.68
N ASN A 343 -41.64 -16.69 -6.07
CA ASN A 343 -40.87 -17.65 -5.28
C ASN A 343 -40.43 -17.03 -3.94
N PHE A 344 -39.85 -15.85 -3.98
CA PHE A 344 -39.42 -15.08 -2.82
C PHE A 344 -40.56 -14.88 -1.80
N ARG A 345 -41.75 -14.47 -2.27
CA ARG A 345 -42.95 -14.36 -1.41
C ARG A 345 -43.32 -15.68 -0.74
N LYS A 346 -43.25 -16.81 -1.47
CA LYS A 346 -43.49 -18.13 -0.90
C LYS A 346 -42.44 -18.49 0.14
N MET A 347 -41.16 -18.24 -0.14
CA MET A 347 -40.06 -18.52 0.80
C MET A 347 -40.26 -17.77 2.13
N ILE A 348 -40.74 -16.52 2.08
CA ILE A 348 -41.04 -15.75 3.30
C ILE A 348 -42.25 -16.29 4.04
N ILE A 349 -43.37 -16.53 3.35
CA ILE A 349 -44.63 -16.95 3.98
C ILE A 349 -44.51 -18.36 4.59
N TRP A 350 -43.77 -19.25 3.94
CA TRP A 350 -43.62 -20.65 4.34
C TRP A 350 -42.34 -20.92 5.14
N ASP A 351 -41.62 -19.88 5.53
CA ASP A 351 -40.48 -20.01 6.43
C ASP A 351 -40.97 -20.48 7.81
N PRO A 352 -40.49 -21.63 8.34
CA PRO A 352 -40.89 -22.09 9.66
C PRO A 352 -40.63 -21.05 10.76
N ALA A 353 -39.60 -20.22 10.61
CA ALA A 353 -39.28 -19.15 11.56
C ALA A 353 -40.34 -18.03 11.58
N HIS A 354 -41.16 -17.90 10.54
CA HIS A 354 -42.21 -16.88 10.44
C HIS A 354 -43.60 -17.41 10.81
N GLU A 355 -43.76 -18.69 11.17
CA GLU A 355 -45.05 -19.24 11.61
C GLU A 355 -45.67 -18.47 12.80
N PRO A 356 -44.91 -17.99 13.81
CA PRO A 356 -45.46 -17.14 14.87
C PRO A 356 -46.10 -15.84 14.37
N TYR A 357 -45.66 -15.32 13.21
CA TYR A 357 -46.09 -14.04 12.66
C TYR A 357 -47.31 -14.16 11.74
N LYS A 358 -47.78 -15.38 11.47
CA LYS A 358 -48.87 -15.66 10.53
C LYS A 358 -50.18 -14.95 10.88
N LYS A 359 -50.49 -14.82 12.17
CA LYS A 359 -51.66 -14.08 12.67
C LYS A 359 -51.56 -12.57 12.43
N LEU A 360 -50.36 -12.04 12.24
CA LEU A 360 -50.11 -10.64 11.88
C LEU A 360 -50.23 -10.39 10.37
N LEU A 361 -50.54 -11.43 9.58
CA LEU A 361 -50.54 -11.39 8.12
C LEU A 361 -49.17 -10.94 7.57
N PHE A 362 -48.12 -11.48 8.18
CA PHE A 362 -46.73 -11.23 7.83
C PHE A 362 -46.41 -11.70 6.40
N GLY A 363 -45.57 -10.93 5.70
CA GLY A 363 -45.15 -11.21 4.33
C GLY A 363 -44.41 -10.03 3.73
N VAL A 364 -44.38 -9.95 2.40
CA VAL A 364 -43.77 -8.81 1.68
C VAL A 364 -44.66 -8.29 0.56
N SER A 365 -44.68 -6.98 0.42
CA SER A 365 -45.20 -6.29 -0.76
C SER A 365 -44.04 -6.04 -1.72
N CYS A 366 -44.27 -6.21 -3.03
CA CYS A 366 -43.21 -5.98 -4.02
C CYS A 366 -43.77 -5.23 -5.22
N GLY A 367 -43.02 -4.24 -5.71
CA GLY A 367 -43.30 -3.49 -6.92
C GLY A 367 -42.15 -3.62 -7.91
N LEU A 368 -42.46 -4.01 -9.14
CA LEU A 368 -41.50 -4.18 -10.24
C LEU A 368 -41.63 -3.04 -11.23
N ALA A 369 -40.53 -2.45 -11.66
CA ALA A 369 -40.45 -1.49 -12.77
C ALA A 369 -39.25 -1.83 -13.68
N ASN A 370 -39.40 -1.60 -14.98
CA ASN A 370 -38.37 -1.87 -15.99
C ASN A 370 -37.89 -0.57 -16.61
N ILE A 371 -36.59 -0.41 -16.80
CA ILE A 371 -35.97 0.70 -17.53
C ILE A 371 -35.67 0.20 -18.95
N PRO A 372 -36.09 0.93 -20.01
CA PRO A 372 -36.73 2.24 -20.00
C PRO A 372 -38.28 2.23 -19.98
N ALA A 373 -38.94 1.06 -20.00
CA ALA A 373 -40.38 0.93 -20.24
C ALA A 373 -41.28 1.64 -19.20
N ASP A 374 -40.83 1.70 -17.96
CA ASP A 374 -41.54 2.26 -16.80
C ASP A 374 -40.93 3.59 -16.31
N GLY A 375 -39.91 4.09 -17.02
CA GLY A 375 -39.15 5.29 -16.67
C GLY A 375 -37.79 5.28 -17.38
N LYS A 376 -37.33 6.44 -17.87
CA LYS A 376 -36.04 6.57 -18.56
C LYS A 376 -34.86 6.66 -17.59
N THR A 377 -35.12 7.00 -16.33
CA THR A 377 -34.13 7.10 -15.27
C THR A 377 -34.45 6.15 -14.12
N ILE A 378 -33.45 5.90 -13.26
CA ILE A 378 -33.59 5.06 -12.07
C ILE A 378 -34.60 5.65 -11.09
N GLU A 379 -34.61 6.98 -10.93
CA GLU A 379 -35.54 7.69 -10.06
C GLU A 379 -36.99 7.48 -10.52
N GLN A 380 -37.24 7.59 -11.84
CA GLN A 380 -38.57 7.37 -12.41
C GLN A 380 -39.02 5.91 -12.25
N ALA A 381 -38.12 4.95 -12.48
CA ALA A 381 -38.43 3.53 -12.29
C ALA A 381 -38.65 3.19 -10.81
N MET A 382 -37.90 3.79 -9.89
CA MET A 382 -38.11 3.65 -8.45
C MET A 382 -39.49 4.18 -8.05
N GLN A 383 -39.86 5.38 -8.51
CA GLN A 383 -41.20 5.93 -8.25
C GLN A 383 -42.30 4.99 -8.76
N ARG A 384 -42.13 4.43 -9.96
CA ARG A 384 -43.09 3.49 -10.53
C ARG A 384 -43.15 2.16 -9.78
N ALA A 385 -42.01 1.65 -9.32
CA ALA A 385 -41.94 0.46 -8.48
C ALA A 385 -42.65 0.71 -7.14
N ASP A 386 -42.45 1.89 -6.54
CA ASP A 386 -43.06 2.26 -5.26
C ASP A 386 -44.59 2.36 -5.38
N GLU A 387 -45.11 3.06 -6.41
CA GLU A 387 -46.55 3.12 -6.71
C GLU A 387 -47.18 1.71 -6.80
N ARG A 388 -46.50 0.80 -7.51
CA ARG A 388 -46.96 -0.59 -7.68
C ARG A 388 -46.90 -1.38 -6.38
N MET A 389 -45.84 -1.19 -5.58
CA MET A 389 -45.69 -1.80 -4.27
C MET A 389 -46.77 -1.32 -3.31
N TYR A 390 -47.03 -0.01 -3.26
CA TYR A 390 -48.07 0.58 -2.42
C TYR A 390 -49.47 0.11 -2.79
N ALA A 391 -49.76 -0.04 -4.09
CA ALA A 391 -51.02 -0.61 -4.56
C ALA A 391 -51.21 -2.07 -4.08
N VAL A 392 -50.15 -2.87 -4.08
CA VAL A 392 -50.16 -4.23 -3.52
C VAL A 392 -50.40 -4.20 -2.01
N LYS A 393 -49.68 -3.35 -1.27
CA LYS A 393 -49.79 -3.19 0.18
C LYS A 393 -51.21 -2.78 0.59
N THR A 394 -51.82 -1.87 -0.16
CA THR A 394 -53.20 -1.39 0.06
C THR A 394 -54.23 -2.50 -0.17
N ARG A 395 -54.11 -3.23 -1.28
CA ARG A 395 -55.00 -4.38 -1.56
C ARG A 395 -54.88 -5.46 -0.50
N PHE A 396 -53.67 -5.73 -0.03
CA PHE A 396 -53.43 -6.69 1.04
C PHE A 396 -54.09 -6.26 2.35
N LYS A 397 -53.96 -4.99 2.75
CA LYS A 397 -54.65 -4.44 3.94
C LYS A 397 -56.17 -4.53 3.83
N GLN A 398 -56.75 -4.26 2.66
CA GLN A 398 -58.20 -4.36 2.44
C GLN A 398 -58.72 -5.80 2.42
N TRP A 399 -57.89 -6.75 2.00
CA TRP A 399 -58.20 -8.18 2.08
C TRP A 399 -58.10 -8.66 3.53
N ALA A 400 -57.01 -8.31 4.22
CA ALA A 400 -56.78 -8.57 5.63
C ALA A 400 -57.96 -8.14 6.50
N SER A 401 -58.40 -6.88 6.36
CA SER A 401 -59.50 -6.33 7.15
C SER A 401 -60.83 -7.07 6.94
N ARG A 402 -61.06 -7.60 5.73
CA ARG A 402 -62.27 -8.39 5.41
C ARG A 402 -62.21 -9.80 6.02
N VAL A 403 -61.03 -10.41 6.04
CA VAL A 403 -60.84 -11.75 6.61
C VAL A 403 -60.87 -11.73 8.13
N THR A 404 -60.45 -10.64 8.78
CA THR A 404 -60.51 -10.50 10.25
C THR A 404 -61.88 -10.05 10.77
N ALA A 405 -62.75 -9.52 9.90
CA ALA A 405 -64.10 -9.08 10.25
C ALA A 405 -65.18 -10.16 10.01
N ALA A 406 -64.80 -11.26 9.35
CA ALA A 406 -65.60 -12.46 9.14
C ALA A 406 -65.12 -13.57 10.10
#